data_AF-Q4W1G0-F1
#
_entry.id   AF-Q4W1G0-F1
#
_cell.length_a   1.000
_cell.length_b   1.000
_cell.length_c   1.000
_cell.angle_alpha   90.00
_cell.angle_beta   90.00
_cell.angle_gamma   90.00
#
_symmetry.space_group_name_H-M   'P 1'
#
loop_
_entity.id
_entity.type
_entity.pdbx_description
1 polymer ?
#
loop_
_entity_poly.entity_id
_entity_poly.type
_entity_poly.pdbx_seq_one_letter_code
_entity_poly.pdbx_strand_id
1 'polypeptide(L)'
;KPVAANQDVDALSALRRGLQDPNGELKNWDANLVDACTWSHITCDRDNNRVTRIDLNKMNLSGPLAPELGKLDRLQYLEIDHNRLTGPIPRELAGLSNLKHADFSNNNLCGPIPTTGAFQRIPRSSFANNPRLGRKC
;
A
#
# COMPACT_ATOMS: atom_id res chain seq x y z
N LYS A 1 -15.41 18.95 -10.21
CA LYS A 1 -14.19 18.24 -9.72
C LYS A 1 -14.21 16.86 -10.35
N PRO A 2 -13.20 16.42 -11.10
CA PRO A 2 -13.21 15.08 -11.68
C PRO A 2 -13.17 14.05 -10.55
N VAL A 3 -13.99 13.03 -10.68
CA VAL A 3 -14.02 11.87 -9.80
C VAL A 3 -12.67 11.13 -9.91
N ALA A 4 -12.14 10.57 -8.83
CA ALA A 4 -10.92 9.76 -8.89
C ALA A 4 -11.07 8.70 -10.00
N ALA A 5 -9.99 8.46 -10.75
CA ALA A 5 -10.01 7.38 -11.73
C ALA A 5 -10.38 6.09 -11.00
N ASN A 6 -11.43 5.41 -11.48
CA ASN A 6 -12.03 4.20 -10.89
C ASN A 6 -11.00 3.20 -10.33
N GLN A 7 -9.83 3.10 -10.98
CA GLN A 7 -8.74 2.23 -10.57
C GLN A 7 -8.14 2.51 -9.18
N ASP A 8 -8.07 3.77 -8.72
CA ASP A 8 -7.48 4.08 -7.40
C ASP A 8 -8.39 3.60 -6.28
N VAL A 9 -9.70 3.86 -6.44
CA VAL A 9 -10.76 3.35 -5.55
C VAL A 9 -10.77 1.84 -5.55
N ASP A 10 -10.69 1.19 -6.72
CA ASP A 10 -10.66 -0.27 -6.84
C ASP A 10 -9.46 -0.89 -6.13
N ALA A 11 -8.27 -0.32 -6.32
CA ALA A 11 -7.03 -0.81 -5.73
C ALA A 11 -7.04 -0.70 -4.20
N LEU A 12 -7.46 0.45 -3.67
CA LEU A 12 -7.56 0.68 -2.23
C LEU A 12 -8.71 -0.15 -1.61
N SER A 13 -9.82 -0.34 -2.33
CA SER A 13 -10.89 -1.24 -1.92
C SER A 13 -10.44 -2.70 -1.85
N ALA A 14 -9.61 -3.14 -2.80
CA ALA A 14 -9.02 -4.47 -2.79
C ALA A 14 -8.11 -4.68 -1.57
N LEU A 15 -7.27 -3.68 -1.25
CA LEU A 15 -6.47 -3.69 -0.03
C LEU A 15 -7.39 -3.79 1.20
N ARG A 16 -8.38 -2.91 1.32
CA ARG A 16 -9.28 -2.87 2.48
C ARG A 16 -9.98 -4.20 2.76
N ARG A 17 -10.40 -4.91 1.71
CA ARG A 17 -11.06 -6.23 1.82
C ARG A 17 -10.12 -7.32 2.36
N GLY A 18 -8.82 -7.21 2.09
CA GLY A 18 -7.82 -8.16 2.59
C GLY A 18 -7.39 -7.89 4.03
N LEU A 19 -7.56 -6.65 4.51
CA LEU A 19 -7.07 -6.23 5.83
C LEU A 19 -8.08 -6.47 6.95
N GLN A 20 -7.59 -7.01 8.06
CA GLN A 20 -8.24 -6.92 9.35
C GLN A 20 -7.82 -5.60 10.01
N ASP A 21 -8.83 -4.83 10.43
CA ASP A 21 -8.69 -3.49 10.99
C ASP A 21 -9.44 -3.45 12.34
N PRO A 22 -8.80 -3.91 13.44
CA PRO A 22 -9.47 -4.05 14.73
C PRO A 22 -9.82 -2.70 15.38
N ASN A 23 -9.14 -1.62 14.99
CA ASN A 23 -9.32 -0.28 15.55
C ASN A 23 -10.27 0.59 14.70
N GLY A 24 -10.62 0.15 13.49
CA GLY A 24 -11.49 0.90 12.60
C GLY A 24 -10.80 2.12 11.97
N GLU A 25 -9.48 2.08 11.78
CA GLU A 25 -8.71 3.16 11.16
C GLU A 25 -9.17 3.39 9.70
N LEU A 26 -9.59 2.33 9.02
CA LEU A 26 -10.00 2.34 7.62
C LEU A 26 -11.53 2.37 7.47
N LYS A 27 -12.26 2.86 8.48
CA LYS A 27 -13.73 2.84 8.51
C LYS A 27 -14.39 3.64 7.37
N ASN A 28 -13.73 4.68 6.86
CA ASN A 28 -14.25 5.54 5.79
C ASN A 28 -13.73 5.16 4.40
N TRP A 29 -13.03 4.03 4.28
CA TRP A 29 -12.65 3.45 2.98
C TRP A 29 -13.88 2.76 2.39
N ASP A 30 -14.79 3.56 1.87
CA ASP A 30 -16.06 3.10 1.31
C ASP A 30 -15.97 3.05 -0.21
N ALA A 31 -16.07 1.85 -0.78
CA ALA A 31 -16.06 1.63 -2.23
C ALA A 31 -17.21 2.35 -2.96
N ASN A 32 -18.28 2.73 -2.25
CA ASN A 32 -19.38 3.52 -2.81
C ASN A 32 -19.03 5.02 -2.91
N LEU A 33 -18.03 5.48 -2.14
CA LEU A 33 -17.47 6.82 -2.26
C LEU A 33 -16.45 6.83 -3.40
N VAL A 34 -16.84 7.41 -4.54
CA VAL A 34 -16.05 7.38 -5.78
C VAL A 34 -14.77 8.24 -5.71
N ASP A 35 -14.51 8.93 -4.60
CA ASP A 35 -13.33 9.79 -4.40
C ASP A 35 -12.45 9.27 -3.25
N ALA A 36 -11.48 8.41 -3.57
CA ALA A 36 -10.49 7.89 -2.62
C ALA A 36 -9.71 8.99 -1.89
N CYS A 37 -9.65 10.21 -2.45
CA CYS A 37 -8.96 11.34 -1.84
C CYS A 37 -9.70 11.91 -0.62
N THR A 38 -10.92 11.43 -0.35
CA THR A 38 -11.66 11.73 0.88
C THR A 38 -11.43 10.71 1.99
N TRP A 39 -10.73 9.60 1.70
CA TRP A 39 -10.51 8.53 2.64
C TRP A 39 -9.39 8.88 3.61
N SER A 40 -9.50 8.40 4.85
CA SER A 40 -8.47 8.61 5.86
C SER A 40 -7.16 8.01 5.36
N HIS A 41 -6.05 8.66 5.67
CA HIS A 41 -4.69 8.17 5.38
C HIS A 41 -4.31 8.15 3.89
N ILE A 42 -5.16 8.71 3.02
CA ILE A 42 -4.88 8.89 1.60
C ILE A 42 -4.57 10.35 1.32
N THR A 43 -3.49 10.60 0.57
CA THR A 43 -3.22 11.91 -0.02
C THR A 43 -3.23 11.79 -1.54
N CYS A 44 -3.83 12.77 -2.20
CA CYS A 44 -3.90 12.85 -3.65
C CYS A 44 -3.20 14.09 -4.21
N ASP A 45 -2.82 13.98 -5.47
CA ASP A 45 -2.44 15.10 -6.32
C ASP A 45 -3.62 16.07 -6.49
N ARG A 46 -3.36 17.37 -6.30
CA ARG A 46 -4.41 18.41 -6.34
C ARG A 46 -4.97 18.63 -7.74
N ASP A 47 -4.20 18.33 -8.77
CA ASP A 47 -4.55 18.65 -10.16
C ASP A 47 -5.33 17.52 -10.81
N ASN A 48 -4.96 16.27 -10.52
CA ASN A 48 -5.49 15.09 -11.22
C ASN A 48 -6.35 14.17 -10.34
N ASN A 49 -6.50 14.47 -9.04
CA ASN A 49 -7.26 13.66 -8.08
C ASN A 49 -6.84 12.17 -8.08
N ARG A 50 -5.52 11.94 -8.16
CA ARG A 50 -4.89 10.61 -8.16
C ARG A 50 -4.12 10.40 -6.87
N VAL A 51 -4.14 9.17 -6.35
CA VAL A 51 -3.48 8.82 -5.09
C VAL A 51 -1.96 8.92 -5.24
N THR A 52 -1.34 9.70 -4.35
CA THR A 52 0.12 9.92 -4.32
C THR A 52 0.78 9.42 -3.04
N ARG A 53 0.04 9.28 -1.93
CA ARG A 53 0.54 8.74 -0.65
C ARG A 53 -0.52 7.88 0.02
N ILE A 54 -0.09 6.74 0.53
CA ILE A 54 -0.81 5.87 1.44
C ILE A 54 0.01 5.80 2.72
N ASP A 55 -0.57 6.22 3.84
CA ASP A 55 0.11 6.33 5.14
C ASP A 55 -0.62 5.51 6.21
N LEU A 56 -0.35 4.20 6.25
CA LEU A 56 -0.99 3.24 7.15
C LEU A 56 -0.09 2.81 8.31
N ASN A 57 0.90 3.62 8.68
CA ASN A 57 1.87 3.22 9.68
C ASN A 57 1.24 3.08 11.08
N LYS A 58 1.69 2.09 11.87
CA LYS A 58 1.31 1.91 13.29
C LYS A 58 -0.21 1.76 13.55
N MET A 59 -0.94 1.13 12.64
CA MET A 59 -2.41 0.99 12.72
C MET A 59 -2.91 -0.37 13.23
N ASN A 60 -2.00 -1.24 13.67
CA ASN A 60 -2.35 -2.60 14.13
C ASN A 60 -3.09 -3.42 13.06
N LEU A 61 -2.88 -3.09 11.78
CA LEU A 61 -3.49 -3.79 10.65
C LEU A 61 -2.86 -5.16 10.47
N SER A 62 -3.64 -6.14 10.04
CA SER A 62 -3.12 -7.47 9.67
C SER A 62 -3.80 -7.99 8.41
N GLY A 63 -3.23 -9.04 7.82
CA GLY A 63 -3.65 -9.56 6.51
C GLY A 63 -2.67 -9.18 5.38
N PRO A 64 -2.95 -9.62 4.15
CA PRO A 64 -2.04 -9.44 3.02
C PRO A 64 -2.16 -8.08 2.34
N LEU A 65 -1.10 -7.70 1.64
CA LEU A 65 -1.14 -6.63 0.65
C LEU A 65 -1.86 -7.09 -0.62
N ALA A 66 -2.64 -6.19 -1.22
CA ALA A 66 -3.33 -6.45 -2.47
C ALA A 66 -2.43 -6.15 -3.69
N PRO A 67 -2.29 -7.09 -4.67
CA PRO A 67 -1.55 -6.85 -5.91
C PRO A 67 -2.08 -5.65 -6.72
N GLU A 68 -3.38 -5.34 -6.60
CA GLU A 68 -4.03 -4.22 -7.27
C GLU A 68 -3.42 -2.86 -6.91
N LEU A 69 -2.72 -2.74 -5.79
CA LEU A 69 -1.95 -1.56 -5.44
C LEU A 69 -0.91 -1.19 -6.52
N GLY A 70 -0.46 -2.15 -7.33
CA GLY A 70 0.41 -1.89 -8.48
C GLY A 70 -0.23 -1.03 -9.59
N LYS A 71 -1.56 -0.82 -9.55
CA LYS A 71 -2.30 0.06 -10.49
C LYS A 71 -2.26 1.54 -10.10
N LEU A 72 -1.78 1.88 -8.90
CA LEU A 72 -1.67 3.26 -8.42
C LEU A 72 -0.49 3.98 -9.09
N ASP A 73 -0.58 4.21 -10.40
CA ASP A 73 0.50 4.72 -11.25
C ASP A 73 1.10 6.07 -10.82
N ARG A 74 0.40 6.86 -9.99
CA ARG A 74 0.86 8.13 -9.41
C ARG A 74 1.38 8.02 -7.99
N LEU A 75 1.36 6.84 -7.38
CA LEU A 75 1.82 6.63 -6.01
C LEU A 75 3.31 6.95 -5.87
N GLN A 76 3.64 7.78 -4.88
CA GLN A 76 5.00 8.23 -4.58
C GLN A 76 5.48 7.73 -3.21
N TYR A 77 4.56 7.58 -2.26
CA TYR A 77 4.83 7.20 -0.88
C TYR A 77 3.91 6.05 -0.44
N LEU A 78 4.50 4.96 0.02
CA LEU A 78 3.79 3.82 0.60
C LEU A 78 4.38 3.49 1.98
N GLU A 79 3.78 4.02 3.04
CA GLU A 79 4.19 3.75 4.42
C GLU A 79 3.18 2.81 5.07
N ILE A 80 3.60 1.59 5.37
CA ILE A 80 2.77 0.56 5.98
C ILE A 80 3.50 -0.14 7.14
N ASP A 81 4.56 0.50 7.62
CA ASP A 81 5.45 0.01 8.66
C ASP A 81 4.74 -0.09 10.02
N HIS A 82 5.30 -0.91 10.90
CA HIS A 82 4.79 -1.13 12.26
C HIS A 82 3.33 -1.63 12.30
N ASN A 83 3.02 -2.60 11.44
CA ASN A 83 1.75 -3.31 11.46
C ASN A 83 2.00 -4.81 11.71
N ARG A 84 0.98 -5.63 11.50
CA ARG A 84 1.02 -7.10 11.58
C ARG A 84 0.70 -7.72 10.22
N LEU A 85 1.04 -7.03 9.13
CA LEU A 85 0.77 -7.47 7.76
C LEU A 85 1.49 -8.78 7.46
N THR A 86 0.86 -9.65 6.68
CA THR A 86 1.34 -11.00 6.37
C THR A 86 1.39 -11.22 4.86
N GLY A 87 1.87 -12.39 4.43
CA GLY A 87 1.95 -12.72 3.00
C GLY A 87 3.12 -12.02 2.28
N PRO A 88 3.21 -12.19 0.96
CA PRO A 88 4.29 -11.61 0.16
C PRO A 88 4.08 -10.14 -0.13
N ILE A 89 5.19 -9.43 -0.39
CA ILE A 89 5.14 -8.15 -1.09
C ILE A 89 4.77 -8.43 -2.56
N PRO A 90 3.63 -7.93 -3.08
CA PRO A 90 3.22 -8.21 -4.45
C PRO A 90 4.25 -7.69 -5.45
N ARG A 91 4.62 -8.52 -6.44
CA ARG A 91 5.58 -8.14 -7.48
C ARG A 91 5.07 -6.99 -8.36
N GLU A 92 3.76 -6.83 -8.42
CA GLU A 92 3.06 -5.77 -9.15
C GLU A 92 3.45 -4.39 -8.63
N LEU A 93 3.83 -4.27 -7.35
CA LEU A 93 4.34 -3.01 -6.78
C LEU A 93 5.66 -2.55 -7.43
N ALA A 94 6.42 -3.46 -8.05
CA ALA A 94 7.62 -3.09 -8.81
C ALA A 94 7.30 -2.20 -10.02
N GLY A 95 6.07 -2.27 -10.54
CA GLY A 95 5.58 -1.45 -11.65
C GLY A 95 5.29 0.01 -11.29
N LEU A 96 5.30 0.39 -10.02
CA LEU A 96 5.03 1.74 -9.55
C LEU A 96 6.18 2.70 -9.85
N SER A 97 6.30 3.12 -11.11
CA SER A 97 7.43 3.91 -11.63
C SER A 97 7.66 5.24 -10.92
N ASN A 98 6.61 5.83 -10.33
CA ASN A 98 6.64 7.08 -9.56
C ASN A 98 6.96 6.89 -8.06
N LEU A 99 7.10 5.65 -7.57
CA LEU A 99 7.37 5.38 -6.17
C LEU A 99 8.77 5.89 -5.79
N LYS A 100 8.81 6.80 -4.82
CA LYS A 100 10.03 7.44 -4.30
C LYS A 100 10.43 6.89 -2.95
N HIS A 101 9.43 6.55 -2.13
CA HIS A 101 9.63 6.04 -0.80
C HIS A 101 8.61 4.92 -0.52
N ALA A 102 9.09 3.87 0.12
CA ALA A 102 8.25 2.83 0.67
C ALA A 102 8.88 2.28 1.94
N ASP A 103 8.05 1.99 2.93
CA ASP A 103 8.48 1.35 4.17
C ASP A 103 7.51 0.22 4.53
N PHE A 104 8.06 -1.00 4.51
CA PHE A 104 7.41 -2.27 4.83
C PHE A 104 7.89 -2.80 6.19
N SER A 105 8.76 -2.08 6.89
CA SER A 105 9.46 -2.58 8.05
C SER A 105 8.52 -2.89 9.21
N ASN A 106 8.97 -3.72 10.14
CA ASN A 106 8.22 -4.05 11.36
C ASN A 106 6.84 -4.64 11.04
N ASN A 107 6.83 -5.74 10.29
CA ASN A 107 5.64 -6.50 9.90
C ASN A 107 5.93 -8.01 9.94
N ASN A 108 4.98 -8.84 9.51
CA ASN A 108 5.12 -10.30 9.42
C ASN A 108 5.15 -10.78 7.96
N LEU A 109 5.69 -9.96 7.04
CA LEU A 109 5.76 -10.28 5.62
C LEU A 109 6.72 -11.44 5.34
N CYS A 110 6.45 -12.18 4.28
CA CYS A 110 7.20 -13.35 3.83
C CYS A 110 7.47 -13.31 2.32
N GLY A 111 8.14 -14.32 1.78
CA GLY A 111 8.40 -14.41 0.35
C GLY A 111 9.56 -13.51 -0.12
N PRO A 112 9.88 -13.55 -1.42
CA PRO A 112 10.96 -12.75 -1.98
C PRO A 112 10.62 -11.25 -1.99
N ILE A 113 11.64 -10.40 -1.82
CA ILE A 113 11.52 -8.97 -2.05
C ILE A 113 11.64 -8.73 -3.56
N PRO A 114 10.75 -7.98 -4.22
CA PRO A 114 10.91 -7.60 -5.61
C PRO A 114 12.26 -6.88 -5.84
N THR A 115 12.99 -7.23 -6.90
CA THR A 115 14.33 -6.67 -7.19
C THR A 115 14.37 -5.85 -8.48
N THR A 116 13.21 -5.54 -9.05
CA THR A 116 13.06 -4.82 -10.32
C THR A 116 12.27 -3.53 -10.14
N GLY A 117 12.28 -2.69 -11.18
CA GLY A 117 11.47 -1.47 -11.24
C GLY A 117 11.69 -0.56 -10.03
N ALA A 118 10.61 -0.13 -9.40
CA ALA A 118 10.67 0.81 -8.29
C ALA A 118 11.48 0.31 -7.09
N PHE A 119 11.58 -1.01 -6.89
CA PHE A 119 12.25 -1.61 -5.73
C PHE A 119 13.78 -1.55 -5.82
N GLN A 120 14.36 -1.27 -6.99
CA GLN A 120 15.82 -1.10 -7.14
C GLN A 120 16.36 0.10 -6.36
N ARG A 121 15.51 1.09 -6.08
CA ARG A 121 15.86 2.34 -5.38
C ARG A 121 15.35 2.39 -3.95
N ILE A 122 14.65 1.36 -3.47
CA ILE A 122 14.14 1.30 -2.09
C ILE A 122 15.25 0.76 -1.17
N PRO A 123 15.61 1.46 -0.07
CA PRO A 123 16.65 1.01 0.85
C PRO A 123 16.33 -0.34 1.50
N ARG A 124 17.37 -1.12 1.85
CA ARG A 124 17.18 -2.38 2.58
C ARG A 124 16.49 -2.20 3.93
N SER A 125 16.68 -1.04 4.57
CA SER A 125 16.05 -0.70 5.85
C SER A 125 14.52 -0.68 5.77
N SER A 126 13.95 -0.34 4.61
CA SER A 126 12.50 -0.37 4.36
C SER A 126 11.90 -1.77 4.48
N PHE A 127 12.71 -2.83 4.55
CA PHE A 127 12.25 -4.22 4.68
C PHE A 127 12.66 -4.84 6.02
N ALA A 128 13.28 -4.07 6.91
CA ALA A 128 13.79 -4.55 8.19
C ALA A 128 12.66 -5.13 9.07
N ASN A 129 13.04 -5.97 10.03
CA ASN A 129 12.10 -6.51 11.03
C ASN A 129 10.88 -7.23 10.42
N ASN A 130 11.11 -7.96 9.32
CA ASN A 130 10.18 -8.95 8.78
C ASN A 130 10.89 -10.32 8.75
N PRO A 131 10.69 -11.18 9.77
CA PRO A 131 11.55 -12.36 9.99
C PRO A 131 11.43 -13.45 8.90
N ARG A 132 10.38 -13.39 8.07
CA ARG A 132 10.11 -14.38 7.01
C ARG A 132 10.38 -13.84 5.60
N LEU A 133 10.79 -12.58 5.41
CA LEU A 133 11.21 -12.10 4.10
C LEU A 133 12.42 -12.88 3.59
N GLY A 134 12.41 -13.21 2.29
CA GLY A 134 13.36 -14.11 1.65
C GLY A 134 13.08 -15.61 1.87
N ARG A 135 12.05 -15.97 2.65
CA ARG A 135 11.64 -17.37 2.91
C ARG A 135 10.24 -17.63 2.36
N LYS A 136 9.89 -18.90 2.16
CA LYS A 136 8.55 -19.29 1.72
C LYS A 136 7.48 -18.84 2.73
N CYS A 137 6.40 -18.24 2.19
CA CYS A 137 5.12 -18.08 2.89
C CYS A 137 4.48 -19.46 3.09
#